data_AF-A0AA36HA62-F1
#
_entry.id   AF-A0AA36HA62-F1
#
_cell.length_a   1.000
_cell.length_b   1.000
_cell.length_c   1.000
_cell.angle_alpha   90.00
_cell.angle_beta   90.00
_cell.angle_gamma   90.00
#
_symmetry.space_group_name_H-M   'P 1'
#
loop_
_entity.id
_entity.type
_entity.pdbx_description
1 polymer ?
#
loop_
_entity_poly.entity_id
_entity_poly.type
_entity_poly.pdbx_seq_one_letter_code
_entity_poly.pdbx_strand_id
1 'polypeptide(L)' 'MQNINMITNRENTEGEYSGLEHETHGMFESLKIVNRKKIGRISRFAFHYAKTYHRKKVTAVHKANIQKLGDGLFLHVI' A
#
# COMPACT_ATOMS: atom_id res chain seq x y z
N MET A 1 4.74 26.66 -7.48
CA MET A 1 5.09 25.61 -6.49
C MET A 1 6.60 25.49 -6.45
N GLN A 2 7.25 26.02 -5.43
CA GLN A 2 8.71 25.86 -5.26
C GLN A 2 8.96 25.28 -3.86
N ASN A 3 9.96 24.40 -3.74
CA ASN A 3 10.33 23.64 -2.53
C ASN A 3 9.49 22.38 -2.18
N ILE A 4 9.06 21.61 -3.18
CA ILE A 4 8.46 20.28 -2.94
C ILE A 4 9.56 19.22 -2.92
N ASN A 5 9.67 18.48 -1.82
CA ASN A 5 10.57 17.32 -1.69
C ASN A 5 9.86 16.14 -1.03
N MET A 6 9.12 15.38 -1.85
CA MET A 6 8.35 14.21 -1.42
C MET A 6 8.84 12.96 -2.14
N ILE A 7 8.79 11.81 -1.47
CA ILE A 7 9.08 10.50 -2.03
C ILE A 7 7.87 9.60 -1.78
N THR A 8 7.46 8.88 -2.80
CA THR A 8 6.36 7.90 -2.72
C THR A 8 6.93 6.50 -2.85
N ASN A 9 6.82 5.72 -1.77
CA ASN A 9 7.12 4.30 -1.78
C ASN A 9 5.81 3.52 -1.92
N ARG A 10 5.73 2.62 -2.90
CA ARG A 10 4.51 1.85 -3.18
C ARG A 10 4.84 0.36 -3.27
N GLU A 11 4.03 -0.45 -2.59
CA GLU A 11 4.08 -1.90 -2.73
C GLU A 11 3.72 -2.28 -4.18
N ASN A 12 4.46 -3.22 -4.77
CA ASN A 12 4.37 -3.54 -6.20
C ASN A 12 4.27 -5.05 -6.49
N THR A 13 3.86 -5.86 -5.52
CA THR A 13 3.74 -7.33 -5.67
C THR A 13 2.39 -7.89 -5.22
N GLU A 14 1.49 -7.07 -4.70
CA GLU A 14 0.12 -7.45 -4.33
C GLU A 14 -0.93 -6.39 -4.71
N GLY A 15 -2.17 -6.57 -4.21
CA GLY A 15 -3.29 -5.68 -4.49
C GLY A 15 -3.60 -5.64 -5.98
N GLU A 16 -3.42 -4.47 -6.58
CA GLU A 16 -3.64 -4.22 -8.01
C GLU A 16 -2.78 -5.10 -8.93
N TYR A 17 -1.57 -5.49 -8.50
CA TYR A 17 -0.61 -6.20 -9.36
C TYR A 17 -0.72 -7.72 -9.30
N SER A 18 -1.59 -8.25 -8.44
CA SER A 18 -1.79 -9.68 -8.30
C SER A 18 -3.26 -10.03 -8.17
N GLY A 19 -4.13 -9.18 -8.73
CA GLY A 19 -5.57 -9.40 -8.72
C GLY A 19 -5.99 -10.48 -9.71
N LEU A 20 -7.12 -11.11 -9.43
CA LEU A 20 -7.87 -11.89 -10.41
C LEU A 20 -9.07 -11.06 -10.83
N GLU A 21 -9.33 -10.95 -12.13
CA GLU A 21 -10.54 -10.34 -12.64
C GLU A 21 -11.31 -11.37 -13.46
N HIS A 22 -12.63 -11.39 -13.31
CA HIS A 22 -13.49 -12.25 -14.10
C HIS A 22 -14.81 -11.55 -14.42
N GLU A 23 -15.40 -11.97 -15.53
CA GLU A 23 -16.69 -11.50 -16.01
C GLU A 23 -17.71 -12.63 -15.94
N THR A 24 -18.91 -12.34 -15.46
CA THR A 24 -20.05 -13.26 -15.52
C THR A 24 -21.29 -12.51 -16.00
N HIS A 25 -21.76 -12.81 -17.22
CA HIS A 25 -22.95 -12.20 -17.82
C HIS A 25 -22.94 -10.65 -17.81
N GLY A 26 -21.81 -10.03 -18.17
CA GLY A 26 -21.66 -8.57 -18.19
C GLY A 26 -21.41 -7.91 -16.83
N MET A 27 -21.30 -8.68 -15.75
CA MET A 27 -20.84 -8.21 -14.44
C MET A 27 -19.34 -8.51 -14.28
N PHE A 28 -18.57 -7.52 -13.81
CA PHE A 28 -17.13 -7.61 -13.62
C PHE A 28 -16.80 -7.61 -12.13
N GLU A 29 -15.96 -8.55 -11.70
CA GLU A 29 -15.44 -8.62 -10.34
C GLU A 29 -13.91 -8.60 -10.35
N SER A 30 -13.33 -7.80 -9.45
CA SER A 30 -11.89 -7.80 -9.18
C SER A 30 -11.62 -8.32 -7.77
N LEU A 31 -10.90 -9.44 -7.67
CA LEU A 31 -10.41 -10.02 -6.43
C LEU A 31 -8.99 -9.53 -6.18
N LYS A 32 -8.80 -8.70 -5.15
CA LYS A 32 -7.49 -8.15 -4.77
C LYS A 32 -7.07 -8.71 -3.41
N ILE A 33 -5.83 -9.17 -3.33
CA ILE A 33 -5.27 -9.79 -2.12
C ILE A 33 -4.25 -8.84 -1.50
N VAL A 34 -4.31 -8.69 -0.19
CA VAL A 34 -3.27 -8.03 0.62
C VAL A 34 -2.76 -8.99 1.69
N ASN A 35 -1.47 -8.93 1.98
CA ASN A 35 -0.79 -9.90 2.82
C ASN A 35 0.12 -9.22 3.84
N ARG A 36 -0.04 -9.56 5.12
CA ARG A 36 0.76 -8.99 6.24
C ARG A 36 2.28 -9.08 6.01
N LYS A 37 2.79 -10.16 5.43
CA LYS A 37 4.23 -10.33 5.15
C LYS A 37 4.73 -9.35 4.09
N LYS A 38 3.95 -9.14 3.02
CA LYS A 38 4.27 -8.21 1.93
C LYS A 38 4.15 -6.76 2.40
N ILE A 39 3.10 -6.42 3.14
CA ILE A 39 2.95 -5.12 3.81
C ILE A 39 4.13 -4.84 4.75
N GLY A 40 4.52 -5.81 5.58
CA GLY A 40 5.66 -5.65 6.48
C GLY A 40 6.97 -5.39 5.73
N ARG A 41 7.16 -5.95 4.53
CA ARG A 41 8.34 -5.69 3.69
C ARG A 41 8.38 -4.25 3.21
N ILE A 42 7.28 -3.70 2.71
CA ILE A 42 7.24 -2.30 2.26
C ILE A 42 7.31 -1.33 3.44
N SER A 43 6.72 -1.65 4.59
CA SER A 43 6.87 -0.88 5.83
C SER A 43 8.34 -0.73 6.23
N ARG A 44 9.05 -1.86 6.38
CA ARG A 44 10.49 -1.85 6.71
C ARG A 44 11.31 -1.09 5.68
N PHE A 45 11.01 -1.26 4.39
CA PHE A 45 11.68 -0.52 3.33
C PHE A 45 11.48 1.00 3.48
N ALA A 46 10.24 1.45 3.70
CA ALA A 46 9.92 2.87 3.83
C ALA A 46 10.61 3.52 5.05
N PHE A 47 10.62 2.85 6.20
CA PHE A 47 11.31 3.37 7.39
C PHE A 47 12.83 3.31 7.24
N HIS A 48 13.38 2.25 6.64
CA HIS A 48 14.81 2.18 6.36
C HIS A 48 15.23 3.30 5.41
N TYR A 49 14.49 3.52 4.33
CA TYR A 49 14.70 4.62 3.40
C TYR A 49 14.64 5.98 4.12
N ALA A 50 13.62 6.20 4.95
CA ALA A 50 13.49 7.43 5.72
C ALA A 50 14.71 7.68 6.62
N LYS A 51 15.19 6.65 7.32
CA LYS A 51 16.38 6.73 8.17
C LYS A 51 17.64 7.02 7.36
N THR A 52 17.87 6.29 6.28
CA THR A 52 19.08 6.41 5.43
C THR A 52 19.17 7.78 4.75
N TYR A 53 18.04 8.36 4.35
CA TYR A 53 17.98 9.66 3.68
C TYR A 53 17.49 10.80 4.57
N HIS A 54 17.64 10.66 5.90
CA HIS A 54 17.34 11.68 6.91
C HIS A 54 15.94 12.33 6.81
N ARG A 55 14.93 11.55 6.40
CA ARG A 55 13.52 11.96 6.39
C ARG A 55 12.93 11.78 7.79
N LYS A 56 12.22 12.80 8.27
CA LYS A 56 11.63 12.81 9.63
C LYS A 56 10.19 12.31 9.71
N LYS A 57 9.53 12.09 8.56
CA LYS A 57 8.12 11.72 8.50
C LYS A 57 7.89 10.64 7.44
N VAL A 58 7.22 9.57 7.86
CA VAL A 58 6.61 8.56 6.98
C VAL A 58 5.10 8.68 7.18
N THR A 59 4.34 8.70 6.08
CA THR A 59 2.88 8.77 6.13
C THR A 59 2.31 7.59 5.37
N ALA A 60 1.52 6.76 6.04
CA ALA A 60 0.74 5.72 5.39
C ALA A 60 -0.42 6.35 4.62
N VAL A 61 -0.56 6.06 3.33
CA VAL A 61 -1.72 6.45 2.53
C VAL A 61 -2.60 5.22 2.36
N HIS A 62 -3.87 5.32 2.75
CA HIS A 62 -4.80 4.21 2.82
C HIS A 62 -6.26 4.69 2.69
N LYS A 63 -7.19 3.76 2.52
CA LYS A 63 -8.65 3.92 2.44
C LYS A 63 -9.38 3.07 3.47
N ALA A 64 -8.75 2.82 4.62
CA ALA A 64 -9.29 2.02 5.74
C ALA A 64 -10.65 2.50 6.28
N ASN A 65 -11.08 3.73 5.96
CA ASN A 65 -12.43 4.19 6.27
C ASN A 65 -13.52 3.41 5.51
N ILE A 66 -13.19 2.84 4.35
CA ILE A 66 -14.06 1.97 3.54
C ILE A 66 -13.55 0.53 3.58
N GLN A 67 -12.27 0.32 3.24
CA GLN A 67 -11.63 -1.01 3.22
C GLN A 67 -11.11 -1.39 4.61
N LYS A 68 -12.04 -1.58 5.55
CA LYS A 68 -11.75 -1.77 6.98
C LYS A 68 -10.80 -2.93 7.29
N LEU A 69 -10.82 -3.99 6.48
CA LEU A 69 -9.98 -5.17 6.69
C LEU A 69 -8.62 -5.06 5.99
N GLY A 70 -8.60 -4.88 4.66
CA GLY A 70 -7.35 -4.84 3.89
C GLY A 70 -6.47 -3.64 4.23
N ASP A 71 -7.03 -2.43 4.08
CA ASP A 71 -6.31 -1.21 4.42
C ASP A 71 -6.22 -0.98 5.93
N GLY A 72 -7.13 -1.56 6.71
CA GLY A 72 -6.99 -1.63 8.16
C GLY A 72 -5.79 -2.46 8.60
N LEU A 73 -5.55 -3.60 7.93
CA LEU A 73 -4.34 -4.39 8.12
C LEU A 73 -3.09 -3.58 7.72
N PHE A 74 -3.15 -2.83 6.61
CA PHE A 74 -2.05 -1.97 6.18
C PHE A 74 -1.68 -0.95 7.27
N LEU A 75 -2.67 -0.22 7.80
CA LEU A 75 -2.47 0.74 8.90
C LEU A 75 -1.89 0.12 10.16
N HIS A 76 -2.28 -1.10 10.50
CA HIS A 76 -1.82 -1.76 11.71
C HIS A 76 -0.38 -2.28 11.57
N VAL A 77 0.14 -2.45 10.35
CA VAL A 77 1.47 -3.00 10.09
C VAL A 77 2.51 -1.92 9.76
N ILE A 78 2.10 -0.78 9.19
CA ILE A 78 2.96 0.39 8.97
C ILE A 78 3.23 1.07 10.31
#